data_AF-A0A5C7P7L3-F1
#
_entry.id   AF-A0A5C7P7L3-F1
#
_cell.length_a   1.000
_cell.length_b   1.000
_cell.length_c   1.000
_cell.angle_alpha   90.00
_cell.angle_beta   90.00
_cell.angle_gamma   90.00
#
_symmetry.space_group_name_H-M   'P 1'
#
loop_
_entity.id
_entity.type
_entity.pdbx_description
1 polymer ?
#
loop_
_entity_poly.entity_id
_entity_poly.type
_entity_poly.pdbx_seq_one_letter_code
_entity_poly.pdbx_strand_id
1 'polypeptide(L)'
;MISAPEYNPTAPMPRPYFEFSQRATEDRNASVEAGHMLYKEIDFVTLRAPGNKDSTEKAVSDWLEDLKHKAKQGMIPVEWPSQYAEAYRQWKAGLEIPLNGTPIKTWPVATPGQVKNLLAINILTVEDLAQANENTISRLGLGGVALRDLAKNYLKAGAEKGKQAQEMTALQVANKELLAKIEQLTAQVAELAKTAAAPPKV
;
A
#
# COMPACT_ATOMS: atom_id res chain seq x y z
N MET A 1 -15.91 -25.81 -18.08
CA MET A 1 -14.80 -24.84 -18.18
C MET A 1 -15.19 -23.64 -17.33
N ILE A 2 -14.54 -23.42 -16.19
CA ILE A 2 -14.83 -22.27 -15.33
C ILE A 2 -13.99 -21.12 -15.89
N SER A 3 -14.65 -20.16 -16.54
CA SER A 3 -14.02 -18.93 -17.03
C SER A 3 -13.24 -18.27 -15.90
N ALA A 4 -11.99 -17.88 -16.18
CA ALA A 4 -11.21 -17.05 -15.28
C ALA A 4 -11.99 -15.76 -15.01
N PRO A 5 -12.12 -15.31 -13.75
CA PRO A 5 -12.88 -14.10 -13.43
C PRO A 5 -12.22 -12.91 -14.13
N GLU A 6 -12.98 -12.23 -14.98
CA GLU A 6 -12.60 -10.94 -15.55
C GLU A 6 -12.21 -9.97 -14.44
N TYR A 7 -11.10 -9.27 -14.64
CA TYR A 7 -10.59 -8.29 -13.69
C TYR A 7 -11.60 -7.15 -13.50
N ASN A 8 -12.07 -6.99 -12.26
CA ASN A 8 -12.91 -5.86 -11.85
C ASN A 8 -12.01 -4.79 -11.18
N PRO A 9 -11.75 -3.64 -11.82
CA PRO A 9 -10.90 -2.58 -11.27
C PRO A 9 -11.47 -1.91 -10.01
N THR A 10 -12.72 -2.22 -9.66
CA THR A 10 -13.44 -1.68 -8.49
C THR A 10 -13.43 -2.63 -7.30
N ALA A 11 -13.04 -3.90 -7.49
CA ALA A 11 -12.94 -4.88 -6.42
C ALA A 11 -11.55 -4.77 -5.76
N PRO A 12 -11.45 -4.54 -4.44
CA PRO A 12 -10.16 -4.56 -3.77
C PRO A 12 -9.61 -6.00 -3.81
N MET A 13 -8.64 -6.23 -4.70
CA MET A 13 -7.89 -7.48 -4.77
C MET A 13 -6.88 -7.50 -3.62
N PRO A 14 -6.97 -8.46 -2.68
CA PRO A 14 -6.05 -8.54 -1.56
C PRO A 14 -4.64 -8.80 -2.09
N ARG A 15 -3.69 -7.93 -1.76
CA ARG A 15 -2.30 -8.07 -2.22
C ARG A 15 -1.67 -9.27 -1.51
N PRO A 16 -1.06 -10.23 -2.21
CA PRO A 16 -0.32 -11.30 -1.55
C PRO A 16 0.85 -10.71 -0.77
N TYR A 17 1.04 -11.19 0.46
CA TYR A 17 2.26 -10.92 1.21
C TYR A 17 3.43 -11.59 0.51
N PHE A 18 4.56 -10.92 0.51
CA PHE A 18 5.78 -11.43 -0.08
C PHE A 18 6.91 -11.33 0.93
N GLU A 19 7.76 -12.35 0.96
CA GLU A 19 9.00 -12.38 1.71
C GLU A 19 10.10 -12.80 0.75
N PHE A 20 11.19 -12.01 0.68
CA PHE A 20 12.34 -12.35 -0.13
C PHE A 20 13.34 -13.15 0.70
N SER A 21 13.92 -14.18 0.09
CA SER A 21 14.97 -14.99 0.70
C SER A 21 16.03 -15.34 -0.35
N GLN A 22 17.31 -15.32 0.03
CA GLN A 22 18.39 -15.79 -0.82
C GLN A 22 18.66 -17.26 -0.51
N ARG A 23 18.67 -18.12 -1.52
CA ARG A 23 19.04 -19.53 -1.35
C ARG A 23 20.07 -19.94 -2.38
N ALA A 24 21.07 -20.68 -1.92
CA ALA A 24 22.02 -21.37 -2.78
C ALA A 24 21.34 -22.66 -3.28
N THR A 25 20.88 -22.65 -4.53
CA THR A 25 20.27 -23.84 -5.15
C THR A 25 21.33 -24.55 -5.98
N GLU A 26 21.39 -25.88 -5.89
CA GLU A 26 22.27 -26.69 -6.72
C GLU A 26 21.86 -26.56 -8.18
N ASP A 27 22.77 -26.05 -9.01
CA ASP A 27 22.60 -26.08 -10.46
C ASP A 27 23.00 -27.47 -10.92
N ARG A 28 22.03 -28.39 -10.91
CA ARG A 28 22.26 -29.79 -11.25
C ARG A 28 22.80 -29.96 -12.68
N ASN A 29 22.51 -29.03 -13.58
CA ASN A 29 23.00 -29.08 -14.96
C ASN A 29 24.46 -28.65 -15.03
N ALA A 30 24.82 -27.53 -14.39
CA ALA A 30 26.21 -27.08 -14.29
C ALA A 30 27.07 -28.01 -13.42
N SER A 31 26.49 -28.65 -12.42
CA SER A 31 27.18 -29.60 -11.53
C SER A 31 27.56 -30.90 -12.24
N VAL A 32 26.71 -31.36 -13.15
CA VAL A 32 26.98 -32.53 -14.00
C VAL A 32 28.05 -32.20 -15.04
N GLU A 33 28.07 -30.98 -15.57
CA GLU A 33 29.05 -30.53 -16.56
C GLU A 33 30.43 -30.19 -15.95
N ALA A 34 30.46 -29.65 -14.73
CA ALA A 34 31.70 -29.25 -14.05
C ALA A 34 32.33 -30.37 -13.18
N GLY A 35 31.65 -31.50 -13.00
CA GLY A 35 32.15 -32.64 -12.22
C GLY A 35 32.23 -32.41 -10.70
N HIS A 36 31.65 -31.32 -10.19
CA HIS A 36 31.51 -31.01 -8.77
C HIS A 36 30.25 -30.15 -8.56
N MET A 37 29.71 -30.17 -7.34
CA MET A 37 28.46 -29.49 -6.99
C MET A 37 28.64 -27.96 -7.09
N LEU A 38 27.97 -27.36 -8.07
CA LEU A 38 27.93 -25.91 -8.27
C LEU A 38 26.61 -25.37 -7.71
N TYR A 39 26.75 -24.43 -6.78
CA TYR A 39 25.61 -23.73 -6.19
C TYR A 39 25.44 -22.39 -6.90
N LYS A 40 24.22 -22.11 -7.35
CA LYS A 40 23.82 -20.79 -7.85
C LYS A 40 23.04 -20.08 -6.76
N GLU A 41 23.49 -18.89 -6.40
CA GLU A 41 22.71 -18.01 -5.54
C GLU A 41 21.52 -17.49 -6.34
N ILE A 42 20.33 -17.94 -5.98
CA ILE A 42 19.07 -17.48 -6.58
C ILE A 42 18.26 -16.78 -5.49
N ASP A 43 17.80 -15.59 -5.81
CA ASP A 43 16.88 -14.84 -4.96
C ASP A 43 15.46 -15.36 -5.20
N PHE A 44 14.79 -15.77 -4.12
CA PHE A 44 13.44 -16.32 -4.12
C PHE A 44 12.46 -15.35 -3.45
N VAL A 45 11.21 -15.38 -3.92
CA VAL A 45 10.06 -14.73 -3.30
C VAL A 45 9.06 -15.78 -2.83
N THR A 46 8.71 -15.72 -1.55
CA THR A 46 7.65 -16.52 -0.95
C THR A 46 6.38 -15.68 -0.90
N LEU A 47 5.37 -16.07 -1.66
CA LEU A 47 4.07 -15.41 -1.74
C LEU A 47 3.06 -16.11 -0.83
N ARG A 48 2.44 -15.36 0.07
CA ARG A 48 1.38 -15.84 0.98
C ARG A 48 0.11 -15.03 0.72
N ALA A 49 -0.97 -15.70 0.33
CA ALA A 49 -2.26 -15.03 0.20
C ALA A 49 -2.81 -14.67 1.59
N PRO A 50 -3.41 -13.49 1.78
CA PRO A 50 -4.01 -13.13 3.06
C PRO A 50 -5.10 -14.15 3.45
N GLY A 51 -5.02 -14.69 4.66
CA GLY A 51 -5.96 -15.71 5.15
C GLY A 51 -5.68 -17.15 4.69
N ASN A 52 -4.70 -17.37 3.81
CA ASN A 52 -4.24 -18.72 3.46
C ASN A 52 -2.89 -19.06 4.13
N LYS A 53 -2.74 -20.34 4.49
CA LYS A 53 -1.48 -20.89 5.01
C LYS A 53 -0.54 -21.32 3.88
N ASP A 54 -1.08 -21.59 2.69
CA ASP A 54 -0.28 -21.99 1.54
C ASP A 54 0.63 -20.83 1.11
N SER A 55 1.91 -21.17 0.93
CA SER A 55 2.92 -20.27 0.40
C SER A 55 3.44 -20.81 -0.92
N THR A 56 3.52 -19.96 -1.94
CA THR A 56 4.15 -20.30 -3.21
C THR A 56 5.50 -19.62 -3.30
N GLU A 57 6.55 -20.41 -3.51
CA GLU A 57 7.90 -19.90 -3.72
C GLU A 57 8.22 -19.81 -5.21
N LYS A 58 8.81 -18.70 -5.66
CA LYS A 58 9.24 -18.49 -7.04
C LYS A 58 10.59 -17.78 -7.07
N ALA A 59 11.35 -17.94 -8.14
CA ALA A 59 12.51 -17.08 -8.39
C ALA A 59 12.04 -15.63 -8.59
N VAL A 60 12.74 -14.66 -8.00
CA VAL A 60 12.34 -13.24 -8.07
C VAL A 60 12.32 -12.73 -9.51
N SER A 61 13.30 -13.13 -10.32
CA SER A 61 13.38 -12.78 -11.75
C SER A 61 12.10 -13.16 -12.49
N ASP A 62 11.72 -14.43 -12.37
CA ASP A 62 10.62 -15.03 -13.11
C ASP A 62 9.28 -14.49 -12.60
N TRP A 63 9.19 -14.23 -11.30
CA TRP A 63 8.01 -13.63 -10.69
C TRP A 63 7.78 -12.18 -11.12
N LEU A 64 8.83 -11.35 -11.14
CA LEU A 64 8.70 -9.95 -11.59
C LEU A 64 8.35 -9.88 -13.08
N GLU A 65 8.84 -10.81 -13.90
CA GLU A 65 8.45 -10.92 -15.31
C GLU A 65 6.98 -11.34 -15.46
N ASP A 66 6.54 -12.39 -14.75
CA ASP A 66 5.14 -12.85 -14.69
C ASP A 66 4.18 -11.71 -14.28
N LEU A 67 4.57 -10.90 -13.29
CA LEU A 67 3.81 -9.72 -12.87
C LEU A 67 3.67 -8.69 -13.99
N LYS A 68 4.74 -8.38 -14.75
CA LYS A 68 4.65 -7.45 -15.88
C LYS A 68 3.71 -7.96 -16.97
N HIS A 69 3.74 -9.26 -17.25
CA HIS A 69 2.82 -9.87 -18.22
C HIS A 69 1.36 -9.79 -17.74
N LYS A 70 1.11 -10.12 -16.48
CA LYS A 70 -0.23 -10.03 -15.86
C LYS A 70 -0.77 -8.60 -15.82
N ALA A 71 0.08 -7.62 -15.55
CA ALA A 71 -0.30 -6.21 -15.57
C ALA A 71 -0.68 -5.76 -16.99
N LYS A 72 0.09 -6.17 -18.01
CA LYS A 72 -0.23 -5.89 -19.43
C LYS A 72 -1.56 -6.52 -19.87
N GLN A 73 -1.89 -7.69 -19.33
CA GLN A 73 -3.16 -8.38 -19.58
C GLN A 73 -4.32 -7.83 -18.73
N GLY A 74 -4.07 -6.81 -17.91
CA GLY A 74 -5.06 -6.24 -17.01
C GLY A 74 -5.54 -7.21 -15.93
N MET A 75 -4.80 -8.27 -15.59
CA MET A 75 -5.18 -9.20 -14.53
C MET A 75 -4.86 -8.68 -13.12
N ILE A 76 -3.91 -7.75 -13.04
CA ILE A 76 -3.46 -7.09 -11.81
C ILE A 76 -3.27 -5.58 -12.06
N PRO A 77 -3.28 -4.76 -11.01
CA PRO A 77 -2.97 -3.33 -11.13
C PRO A 77 -1.58 -3.06 -11.74
N VAL A 78 -1.50 -2.04 -12.59
CA VAL A 78 -0.29 -1.68 -13.33
C VAL A 78 0.83 -1.18 -12.42
N GLU A 79 0.48 -0.72 -11.21
CA GLU A 79 1.43 -0.21 -10.22
C GLU A 79 2.16 -1.34 -9.48
N TRP A 80 1.58 -2.55 -9.43
CA TRP A 80 2.13 -3.67 -8.66
C TRP A 80 3.53 -4.09 -9.11
N PRO A 81 3.81 -4.34 -10.41
CA PRO A 81 5.16 -4.71 -10.85
C PRO A 81 6.23 -3.70 -10.41
N SER A 82 5.93 -2.40 -10.52
CA SER A 82 6.84 -1.33 -10.12
C SER A 82 7.07 -1.31 -8.60
N GLN A 83 6.01 -1.48 -7.81
CA GLN A 83 6.09 -1.52 -6.34
C GLN A 83 6.87 -2.74 -5.84
N TYR A 84 6.67 -3.92 -6.43
CA TYR A 84 7.41 -5.13 -6.05
C TYR A 84 8.88 -5.07 -6.50
N ALA A 85 9.17 -4.48 -7.66
CA ALA A 85 10.55 -4.25 -8.10
C ALA A 85 11.30 -3.28 -7.16
N GLU A 86 10.61 -2.23 -6.70
CA GLU A 86 11.14 -1.30 -5.70
C GLU A 86 11.42 -2.01 -4.36
N ALA A 87 10.46 -2.80 -3.87
CA ALA A 87 10.61 -3.57 -2.64
C ALA A 87 11.77 -4.57 -2.72
N TYR A 88 11.97 -5.20 -3.88
CA TYR A 88 13.10 -6.09 -4.10
C TYR A 88 14.45 -5.34 -4.07
N ARG A 89 14.52 -4.15 -4.68
CA ARG A 89 15.72 -3.31 -4.62
C ARG A 89 16.05 -2.90 -3.18
N GLN A 90 15.03 -2.52 -2.40
CA GLN A 90 15.18 -2.18 -0.99
C GLN A 90 15.67 -3.37 -0.17
N TRP A 91 15.11 -4.56 -0.41
CA TRP A 91 15.57 -5.80 0.22
C TRP A 91 17.02 -6.15 -0.12
N LYS A 92 17.44 -6.06 -1.39
CA LYS A 92 18.85 -6.25 -1.78
C LYS A 92 19.77 -5.19 -1.17
N ALA A 93 19.26 -4.00 -0.85
CA ALA A 93 19.98 -2.95 -0.14
C ALA A 93 19.98 -3.12 1.40
N GLY A 94 19.36 -4.19 1.92
CA GLY A 94 19.28 -4.46 3.37
C GLY A 94 18.29 -3.55 4.11
N LEU A 95 17.41 -2.85 3.40
CA LEU A 95 16.37 -2.01 3.99
C LEU A 95 15.14 -2.85 4.33
N GLU A 96 14.47 -2.54 5.44
CA GLU A 96 13.19 -3.17 5.80
C GLU A 96 12.15 -2.88 4.72
N ILE A 97 11.54 -3.94 4.20
CA ILE A 97 10.47 -3.84 3.20
C ILE A 97 9.24 -3.25 3.90
N PRO A 98 8.71 -2.10 3.45
CA PRO A 98 7.52 -1.54 4.05
C PRO A 98 6.34 -2.47 3.80
N LEU A 99 5.66 -2.88 4.87
CA LEU A 99 4.33 -3.49 4.74
C LEU A 99 3.41 -2.47 4.07
N ASN A 100 2.71 -2.89 3.01
CA ASN A 100 1.74 -2.05 2.33
C ASN A 100 0.48 -1.91 3.19
N GLY A 101 0.49 -0.94 4.12
CA GLY A 101 -0.65 -0.66 4.99
C GLY A 101 -0.24 -0.46 6.44
N THR A 102 -1.23 -0.40 7.32
CA THR A 102 -1.04 -0.28 8.76
C THR A 102 -0.69 -1.65 9.35
N PRO A 103 0.48 -1.84 9.96
CA PRO A 103 0.84 -3.12 10.57
C PRO A 103 -0.14 -3.51 11.68
N ILE A 104 -0.64 -4.74 11.65
CA ILE A 104 -1.56 -5.25 12.67
C ILE A 104 -0.91 -5.31 14.06
N LYS A 105 0.43 -5.41 14.10
CA LYS A 105 1.23 -5.40 15.33
C LYS A 105 1.12 -4.08 16.09
N THR A 106 0.96 -2.97 15.37
CA THR A 106 0.85 -1.62 15.94
C THR A 106 -0.60 -1.12 15.95
N TRP A 107 -1.58 -1.99 15.67
CA TRP A 107 -2.98 -1.59 15.61
C TRP A 107 -3.54 -1.40 17.02
N PRO A 108 -3.89 -0.16 17.44
CA PRO A 108 -4.23 0.14 18.84
C PRO A 108 -5.59 -0.42 19.29
N VAL A 109 -6.41 -0.91 18.36
CA VAL A 109 -7.78 -1.37 18.62
C VAL A 109 -7.83 -2.86 18.95
N ALA A 110 -6.84 -3.65 18.50
CA ALA A 110 -6.79 -5.08 18.76
C ALA A 110 -6.03 -5.40 20.05
N THR A 111 -6.58 -6.36 20.81
CA THR A 111 -5.87 -6.94 21.96
C THR A 111 -4.68 -7.80 21.51
N PRO A 112 -3.67 -8.01 22.38
CA PRO A 112 -2.52 -8.85 22.03
C PRO A 112 -2.88 -10.29 21.61
N GLY A 113 -3.95 -10.86 22.19
CA GLY A 113 -4.47 -12.17 21.80
C GLY A 113 -5.07 -12.18 20.40
N GLN A 114 -5.83 -11.13 20.04
CA GLN A 114 -6.38 -10.96 18.70
C GLN A 114 -5.28 -10.73 17.66
N VAL A 115 -4.25 -9.94 18.00
CA VAL A 115 -3.07 -9.75 17.13
C VAL A 115 -2.38 -11.08 16.86
N LYS A 116 -2.16 -11.92 17.89
CA LYS A 116 -1.58 -13.27 17.68
C LYS A 116 -2.43 -14.14 16.77
N ASN A 117 -3.75 -14.12 16.94
CA ASN A 117 -4.66 -14.90 16.09
C ASN A 117 -4.65 -14.41 14.63
N LEU A 118 -4.62 -13.10 14.41
CA LEU A 118 -4.53 -12.48 13.09
C LEU A 118 -3.20 -12.84 12.39
N LEU A 119 -2.09 -12.78 13.14
CA LEU A 119 -0.79 -13.21 12.62
C LEU A 119 -0.75 -14.71 12.32
N ALA A 120 -1.42 -15.56 13.12
CA ALA A 120 -1.44 -17.00 12.94
C ALA A 120 -2.14 -17.46 11.64
N ILE A 121 -2.97 -16.59 11.05
CA ILE A 121 -3.64 -16.83 9.77
C ILE A 121 -3.10 -15.94 8.65
N ASN A 122 -1.92 -15.35 8.85
CA ASN A 122 -1.26 -14.47 7.90
C ASN A 122 -2.11 -13.25 7.53
N ILE A 123 -2.72 -12.57 8.50
CA ILE A 123 -3.22 -11.20 8.34
C ILE A 123 -2.21 -10.29 9.03
N LEU A 124 -1.46 -9.52 8.25
CA LEU A 124 -0.37 -8.67 8.72
C LEU A 124 -0.72 -7.17 8.73
N THR A 125 -1.76 -6.76 8.01
CA THR A 125 -2.22 -5.36 7.93
C THR A 125 -3.70 -5.21 8.30
N VAL A 126 -4.08 -3.98 8.68
CA VAL A 126 -5.48 -3.64 8.98
C VAL A 126 -6.33 -3.63 7.70
N GLU A 127 -5.73 -3.25 6.57
CA GLU A 127 -6.32 -3.22 5.25
C GLU A 127 -6.71 -4.62 4.77
N ASP A 128 -5.84 -5.60 4.98
CA ASP A 128 -6.13 -6.99 4.64
C ASP A 128 -7.19 -7.60 5.57
N LEU A 129 -7.20 -7.22 6.86
CA LEU A 129 -8.28 -7.61 7.76
C LEU A 129 -9.63 -7.04 7.31
N ALA A 130 -9.67 -5.79 6.86
CA ALA A 130 -10.89 -5.14 6.39
C ALA A 130 -11.44 -5.79 5.11
N GLN A 131 -10.56 -6.33 4.25
CA GLN A 131 -10.90 -7.00 3.00
C GLN A 131 -11.06 -8.52 3.13
N ALA A 132 -10.87 -9.07 4.34
CA ALA A 132 -10.94 -10.50 4.59
C ALA A 132 -12.27 -11.11 4.12
N ASN A 133 -12.17 -12.20 3.35
CA ASN A 133 -13.32 -12.97 2.87
C ASN A 133 -13.92 -13.87 3.97
N GLU A 134 -15.09 -14.43 3.72
CA GLU A 134 -15.81 -15.24 4.70
C GLU A 134 -15.05 -16.50 5.15
N ASN A 135 -14.24 -17.10 4.27
CA ASN A 135 -13.35 -18.22 4.61
C ASN A 135 -12.28 -17.79 5.63
N THR A 136 -11.64 -16.63 5.39
CA THR A 136 -10.62 -16.06 6.28
C THR A 136 -11.23 -15.71 7.64
N ILE A 137 -12.45 -15.18 7.66
CA ILE A 137 -13.18 -14.85 8.89
C ILE A 137 -13.60 -16.11 9.65
N SER A 138 -14.02 -17.15 8.94
CA SER A 138 -14.35 -18.44 9.55
C SER A 138 -13.13 -19.03 10.30
N ARG A 139 -11.93 -18.87 9.73
CA ARG A 139 -10.66 -19.28 10.36
C ARG A 139 -10.27 -18.46 11.61
N LEU A 140 -10.76 -17.22 11.73
CA LEU A 140 -10.61 -16.40 12.95
C LEU A 140 -11.47 -16.91 14.10
N GLY A 141 -12.52 -17.67 13.80
CA GLY A 141 -13.48 -18.17 14.78
C GLY A 141 -14.38 -17.08 15.35
N LEU A 142 -14.83 -17.29 16.60
CA LEU A 142 -15.75 -16.39 17.30
C LEU A 142 -15.10 -15.00 17.47
N GLY A 143 -15.68 -13.99 16.82
CA GLY A 143 -15.21 -12.60 16.85
C GLY A 143 -14.48 -12.12 15.60
N GLY A 144 -14.25 -12.98 14.59
CA GLY A 144 -13.62 -12.58 13.33
C GLY A 144 -14.41 -11.51 12.56
N VAL A 145 -15.75 -11.59 12.58
CA VAL A 145 -16.64 -10.60 11.94
C VAL A 145 -16.48 -9.23 12.62
N ALA A 146 -16.53 -9.20 13.95
CA ALA A 146 -16.38 -7.97 14.72
C ALA A 146 -15.00 -7.33 14.50
N LEU A 147 -13.93 -8.13 14.41
CA LEU A 147 -12.58 -7.65 14.10
C LEU A 147 -12.47 -7.05 12.70
N ARG A 148 -13.08 -7.67 11.68
CA ARG A 148 -13.15 -7.09 10.33
C ARG A 148 -13.88 -5.76 10.34
N ASP A 149 -15.01 -5.67 11.03
CA ASP A 149 -15.82 -4.47 11.04
C ASP A 149 -15.11 -3.34 11.82
N LEU A 150 -14.38 -3.67 12.88
CA LEU A 150 -13.46 -2.74 13.55
C LEU A 150 -12.35 -2.26 12.62
N ALA A 151 -11.74 -3.13 11.81
CA ALA A 151 -10.73 -2.75 10.83
C ALA A 151 -11.30 -1.80 9.77
N LYS A 152 -12.49 -2.10 9.23
CA LYS A 152 -13.19 -1.21 8.28
C LYS A 152 -13.49 0.15 8.90
N ASN A 153 -13.97 0.19 10.14
CA ASN A 153 -14.27 1.43 10.85
C ASN A 153 -13.00 2.25 11.15
N TYR A 154 -11.91 1.59 11.52
CA TYR A 154 -10.61 2.23 11.75
C TYR A 154 -10.09 2.91 10.47
N LEU A 155 -10.16 2.22 9.32
CA LEU A 155 -9.75 2.77 8.03
C LEU A 155 -10.64 3.93 7.58
N LYS A 156 -11.96 3.82 7.79
CA LYS A 156 -12.91 4.93 7.52
C LYS A 156 -12.58 6.15 8.37
N ALA A 157 -12.40 5.97 9.68
CA ALA A 157 -12.05 7.06 10.59
C ALA A 157 -10.69 7.71 10.24
N GLY A 158 -9.71 6.91 9.79
CA GLY A 158 -8.44 7.42 9.28
C GLY A 158 -8.59 8.23 7.99
N ALA A 159 -9.39 7.75 7.04
CA ALA A 159 -9.66 8.45 5.79
C ALA A 159 -10.43 9.76 6.01
N GLU A 160 -11.43 9.77 6.90
CA GLU A 160 -12.18 10.97 7.27
C GLU A 160 -11.29 12.02 7.95
N LYS A 161 -10.42 11.61 8.88
CA LYS A 161 -9.43 12.51 9.49
C LYS A 161 -8.44 13.06 8.46
N GLY A 162 -7.99 12.24 7.50
CA GLY A 162 -7.13 12.67 6.41
C GLY A 162 -7.80 13.72 5.52
N LYS A 163 -9.07 13.49 5.15
CA LYS A 163 -9.87 14.44 4.36
C LYS A 163 -10.11 15.75 5.11
N GLN A 164 -10.44 15.69 6.39
CA GLN A 164 -10.59 16.88 7.24
C GLN A 164 -9.28 17.68 7.37
N ALA A 165 -8.14 17.00 7.50
CA ALA A 165 -6.83 17.67 7.55
C ALA A 165 -6.47 18.34 6.20
N GLN A 166 -6.82 17.70 5.08
CA GLN A 166 -6.67 18.29 3.75
C GLN A 166 -7.58 19.50 3.54
N GLU A 167 -8.85 19.41 3.92
CA GLU A 167 -9.80 20.53 3.87
C GLU A 167 -9.36 21.69 4.77
N MET A 168 -8.87 21.41 5.99
CA MET A 168 -8.32 22.42 6.89
C MET A 168 -7.11 23.12 6.28
N THR A 169 -6.20 22.37 5.65
CA THR A 169 -5.02 22.93 4.99
C THR A 169 -5.45 23.80 3.79
N ALA A 170 -6.39 23.33 2.97
CA ALA A 170 -6.90 24.08 1.83
C ALA A 170 -7.62 25.38 2.26
N LEU A 171 -8.43 25.33 3.32
CA LEU A 171 -9.08 26.51 3.90
C LEU A 171 -8.07 27.50 4.49
N GLN A 172 -6.99 27.02 5.11
CA GLN A 172 -5.91 27.90 5.59
C GLN A 172 -5.16 28.60 4.45
N VAL A 173 -4.90 27.88 3.35
CA VAL A 173 -4.29 28.45 2.14
C VAL A 173 -5.22 29.50 1.53
N ALA A 174 -6.51 29.17 1.35
CA ALA A 174 -7.50 30.10 0.81
C ALA A 174 -7.67 31.36 1.69
N ASN A 175 -7.67 31.21 3.02
CA ASN A 175 -7.72 32.36 3.94
C ASN A 175 -6.48 33.26 3.80
N LYS A 176 -5.28 32.69 3.67
CA LYS A 176 -4.06 33.48 3.44
C LYS A 176 -4.12 34.25 2.13
N GLU A 177 -4.58 33.61 1.05
CA GLU A 177 -4.72 34.26 -0.26
C GLU A 177 -5.77 35.38 -0.24
N LEU A 178 -6.92 35.16 0.41
CA LEU A 178 -7.96 36.16 0.57
C LEU A 178 -7.48 37.36 1.40
N LEU A 179 -6.75 37.12 2.50
CA LEU A 179 -6.15 38.19 3.31
C LEU A 179 -5.16 39.02 2.51
N ALA A 180 -4.26 38.37 1.75
CA ALA A 180 -3.31 39.07 0.88
C ALA A 180 -4.03 39.93 -0.18
N LYS A 181 -5.14 39.41 -0.74
CA LYS A 181 -5.93 40.15 -1.73
C LYS A 181 -6.70 41.33 -1.12
N ILE A 182 -7.22 41.18 0.09
CA ILE A 182 -7.84 42.26 0.85
C ILE A 182 -6.81 43.36 1.13
N GLU A 183 -5.59 42.99 1.54
CA GLU A 183 -4.52 43.95 1.81
C GLU A 183 -4.12 44.71 0.54
N GLN A 184 -3.96 44.00 -0.59
CA GLN A 184 -3.68 44.63 -1.88
C GLN A 184 -4.79 45.58 -2.36
N LEU A 185 -6.05 45.19 -2.21
CA LEU A 185 -7.19 46.02 -2.60
C LEU A 185 -7.32 47.23 -1.67
N THR A 186 -7.10 47.06 -0.38
CA THR A 186 -7.14 48.15 0.60
C THR A 186 -6.03 49.17 0.31
N ALA A 187 -4.82 48.71 -0.03
CA ALA A 187 -3.73 49.57 -0.47
C ALA A 187 -4.07 50.34 -1.77
N GLN A 188 -4.68 49.66 -2.75
CA GLN A 188 -5.12 50.31 -4.00
C GLN A 188 -6.20 51.37 -3.76
N VAL A 189 -7.19 51.08 -2.91
CA VAL A 189 -8.24 52.05 -2.54
C VAL A 189 -7.63 53.25 -1.82
N ALA A 190 -6.66 53.03 -0.92
CA ALA A 190 -5.98 54.12 -0.22
C ALA A 190 -5.18 55.03 -1.17
N GLU A 191 -4.50 54.46 -2.17
CA GLU A 191 -3.76 55.24 -3.17
C GLU A 191 -4.68 55.97 -4.16
N LEU A 192 -5.78 55.35 -4.60
CA LEU A 192 -6.78 56.02 -5.41
C LEU A 192 -7.47 57.17 -4.65
N ALA A 193 -7.77 56.99 -3.36
CA ALA A 193 -8.32 58.03 -2.52
C ALA A 193 -7.36 59.23 -2.35
N LYS A 194 -6.05 58.98 -2.21
CA LYS A 194 -5.03 60.06 -2.20
C LYS A 194 -4.93 60.80 -3.53
N THR A 195 -5.07 60.08 -4.64
CA THR A 195 -4.95 60.65 -5.99
C THR A 195 -6.18 61.50 -6.34
N ALA A 196 -7.37 61.08 -5.89
CA ALA A 196 -8.61 61.84 -6.03
C ALA A 196 -8.69 63.08 -5.12
N ALA A 197 -7.92 63.12 -4.03
CA ALA A 197 -7.86 64.24 -3.10
C ALA A 197 -6.81 65.32 -3.47
N ALA A 198 -6.01 65.10 -4.53
CA ALA A 198 -5.10 66.13 -5.05
C ALA A 198 -5.89 67.12 -5.93
N PRO A 199 -6.01 68.41 -5.55
CA PRO A 199 -6.75 69.39 -6.35
C PRO A 199 -6.05 69.62 -7.70
N PRO A 200 -6.81 69.93 -8.77
CA PRO A 200 -6.23 70.22 -10.08
C PRO A 200 -5.27 71.42 -9.94
N LYS A 201 -4.02 71.23 -10.37
CA LYS A 201 -3.06 72.33 -10.53
C LYS A 201 -3.62 73.29 -11.58
N VAL A 202 -4.00 74.48 -11.10
CA VAL A 202 -4.39 75.66 -11.88
C VAL A 202 -3.19 76.18 -12.65
#